data_AF-A0AAW9W9W1-F1
#
_entry.id   AF-A0AAW9W9W1-F1
#
_cell.length_a   1.000
_cell.length_b   1.000
_cell.length_c   1.000
_cell.angle_alpha   90.00
_cell.angle_beta   90.00
_cell.angle_gamma   90.00
#
_symmetry.space_group_name_H-M   'P 1'
#
loop_
_entity.id
_entity.type
_entity.pdbx_description
1 polymer ?
#
loop_
_entity_poly.entity_id
_entity_poly.type
_entity_poly.pdbx_seq_one_letter_code
_entity_poly.pdbx_strand_id
1 'polypeptide(L)'
;MMRRVWEKAGLGKFFLLFVLSLLFGLSERVSTQVTLPVHLLAVLNDQYYYTFAVLPVFLLLCTSVMEDDTPFVLVRYGTFGRYFFHKYRALLMIAALLWLGQMTAILITGLGLPIAGRWPGTSGGQWREVFTLLQGIFPSPWSAILCCAGQTLLGYGLIALTALCLGHFCSRSLAVRLLMALYLFAVLWIQLPVMSRPPFVFLTGFNHWVFLLHNLASPWRFPLTAVTTAGLAAGMVWLVTQRWQWWHSASKHGGKGLASCYRRILFTRKNGLLLIGLILLMTVWTWISGGAPEEGTDWLVRLFAGHGTGYFYPMGLFMLLTMDILPLWPLGVFCSQAVGERSVFLTVRLRRRTELLKALLSTGFLWIFLYGCLLALAAVIPPLLQGFSPDMGLTAAVVGLKLLDIAFQFLIILSVLCVTGQVTAGFSAVLLLHFLCLLPISWLPAGISSLARLKLPQTGGTIPAAAAAVLLAALSLVLILWLSIRGIRRLFNHEGGNI
;
A
#
# COMPACT_ATOMS: atom_id res chain seq x y z
N MET A 1 -26.48 4.79 -12.36
CA MET A 1 -25.08 4.31 -12.47
C MET A 1 -24.45 4.81 -13.77
N MET A 2 -25.04 4.49 -14.94
CA MET A 2 -24.53 4.87 -16.26
C MET A 2 -24.15 6.35 -16.42
N ARG A 3 -25.04 7.30 -16.07
CA ARG A 3 -24.76 8.74 -16.13
C ARG A 3 -23.51 9.17 -15.33
N ARG A 4 -23.28 8.58 -14.16
CA ARG A 4 -22.11 8.89 -13.32
C ARG A 4 -20.81 8.33 -13.89
N VAL A 5 -20.86 7.13 -14.45
CA VAL A 5 -19.70 6.54 -15.13
C VAL A 5 -19.37 7.34 -16.39
N TRP A 6 -20.40 7.83 -17.10
CA TRP A 6 -20.25 8.71 -18.27
C TRP A 6 -19.57 10.04 -17.91
N GLU A 7 -20.00 10.69 -16.84
CA GLU A 7 -19.38 11.93 -16.33
C GLU A 7 -17.89 11.74 -15.98
N LYS A 8 -17.52 10.60 -15.37
CA LYS A 8 -16.12 10.25 -15.08
C LYS A 8 -15.30 9.86 -16.33
N ALA A 9 -15.94 9.21 -17.29
CA ALA A 9 -15.31 8.82 -18.55
C ALA A 9 -14.91 10.05 -19.37
N GLY A 10 -15.82 11.02 -19.52
CA GLY A 10 -15.59 12.26 -20.25
C GLY A 10 -15.52 12.06 -21.78
N LEU A 11 -16.07 13.01 -22.54
CA LEU A 11 -16.14 12.95 -24.01
C LEU A 11 -14.76 13.00 -24.69
N GLY A 12 -13.77 13.65 -24.09
CA GLY A 12 -12.44 13.82 -24.69
C GLY A 12 -11.72 12.51 -24.99
N LYS A 13 -11.89 11.47 -24.15
CA LYS A 13 -11.25 10.16 -24.37
C LYS A 13 -11.84 9.42 -25.57
N PHE A 14 -13.15 9.59 -25.81
CA PHE A 14 -13.83 9.02 -26.98
C PHE A 14 -13.34 9.68 -28.26
N PHE A 15 -13.23 11.02 -28.26
CA PHE A 15 -12.74 11.76 -29.41
C PHE A 15 -11.28 11.42 -29.72
N LEU A 16 -10.44 11.33 -28.67
CA LEU A 16 -9.04 10.92 -28.81
C LEU A 16 -8.92 9.54 -29.49
N LEU A 17 -9.67 8.55 -29.01
CA LEU A 17 -9.67 7.23 -29.63
C LEU A 17 -10.15 7.29 -31.08
N PHE A 18 -11.26 7.98 -31.34
CA PHE A 18 -11.83 8.11 -32.68
C PHE A 18 -10.83 8.70 -33.69
N VAL A 19 -10.14 9.78 -33.30
CA VAL A 19 -9.11 10.42 -34.14
C VAL A 19 -7.92 9.48 -34.36
N LEU A 20 -7.44 8.81 -33.32
CA LEU A 20 -6.34 7.83 -33.44
C LEU A 20 -6.73 6.66 -34.37
N SER A 21 -7.94 6.12 -34.23
CA SER A 21 -8.47 5.08 -35.12
C SER A 21 -8.50 5.53 -36.58
N LEU A 22 -8.87 6.79 -36.82
CA LEU A 22 -8.94 7.35 -38.17
C LEU A 22 -7.53 7.58 -38.76
N LEU A 23 -6.59 8.09 -37.97
CA LEU A 23 -5.20 8.30 -38.39
C LEU A 23 -4.49 6.98 -38.76
N PHE A 24 -4.58 5.97 -37.90
CA PHE A 24 -3.99 4.65 -38.17
C PHE A 24 -4.68 3.96 -39.35
N GLY A 25 -6.02 4.03 -39.44
CA GLY A 25 -6.75 3.47 -40.58
C GLY A 25 -6.42 4.15 -41.92
N LEU A 26 -6.13 5.45 -41.93
CA LEU A 26 -5.68 6.16 -43.14
C LEU A 26 -4.22 5.84 -43.49
N SER A 27 -3.35 5.64 -42.50
CA SER A 27 -1.95 5.25 -42.73
C SER A 27 -1.84 3.93 -43.50
N GLU A 28 -2.67 2.94 -43.16
CA GLU A 28 -2.64 1.63 -43.82
C GLU A 28 -3.11 1.68 -45.29
N ARG A 29 -4.00 2.64 -45.60
CA ARG A 29 -4.56 2.85 -46.95
C ARG A 29 -3.51 3.28 -47.98
N VAL A 30 -2.43 3.92 -47.54
CA VAL A 30 -1.38 4.46 -48.44
C VAL A 30 -0.56 3.34 -49.10
N SER A 31 -0.65 2.09 -48.62
CA SER A 31 0.30 1.05 -49.00
C SER A 31 -0.07 0.15 -50.19
N THR A 32 -1.33 0.00 -50.64
CA THR A 32 -1.67 -0.89 -51.78
C THR A 32 -3.09 -0.70 -52.36
N GLN A 33 -3.37 -1.24 -53.56
CA GLN A 33 -4.73 -1.40 -54.10
C GLN A 33 -5.49 -2.49 -53.33
N VAL A 34 -6.22 -2.11 -52.28
CA VAL A 34 -6.85 -3.05 -51.33
C VAL A 34 -8.39 -2.98 -51.41
N THR A 35 -9.07 -4.13 -51.34
CA THR A 35 -10.54 -4.20 -51.22
C THR A 35 -11.00 -3.87 -49.80
N LEU A 36 -12.23 -3.37 -49.62
CA LEU A 36 -12.72 -2.92 -48.31
C LEU A 36 -12.52 -3.97 -47.19
N PRO A 37 -12.85 -5.27 -47.37
CA PRO A 37 -12.70 -6.24 -46.28
C PRO A 37 -11.25 -6.52 -45.91
N VAL A 38 -10.34 -6.48 -46.89
CA VAL A 38 -8.90 -6.71 -46.65
C VAL A 38 -8.30 -5.53 -45.89
N HIS A 39 -8.72 -4.30 -46.22
CA HIS A 39 -8.35 -3.09 -45.48
C HIS A 39 -8.80 -3.15 -44.02
N LEU A 40 -10.07 -3.50 -43.78
CA LEU A 40 -10.60 -3.65 -42.42
C LEU A 40 -9.86 -4.74 -41.64
N LEU A 41 -9.56 -5.87 -42.28
CA LEU A 41 -8.87 -6.98 -41.64
C LEU A 41 -7.40 -6.65 -41.33
N ALA A 42 -6.73 -5.84 -42.16
CA ALA A 42 -5.38 -5.35 -41.89
C ALA A 42 -5.38 -4.45 -40.64
N VAL A 43 -6.24 -3.42 -40.61
CA VAL A 43 -6.32 -2.49 -39.47
C VAL A 43 -6.75 -3.19 -38.17
N LEU A 44 -7.67 -4.17 -38.24
CA LEU A 44 -8.11 -4.91 -37.06
C LEU A 44 -7.06 -5.87 -36.50
N ASN A 45 -6.09 -6.30 -37.32
CA ASN A 45 -5.02 -7.20 -36.90
C ASN A 45 -3.69 -6.46 -36.66
N ASP A 46 -3.63 -5.15 -36.86
CA ASP A 46 -2.44 -4.36 -36.54
C ASP A 46 -2.20 -4.32 -35.02
N GLN A 47 -1.12 -4.99 -34.63
CA GLN A 47 -0.73 -5.14 -33.23
C GLN A 47 -0.27 -3.83 -32.60
N TYR A 48 0.31 -2.94 -33.40
CA TYR A 48 0.83 -1.66 -32.93
C TYR A 48 -0.30 -0.68 -32.67
N TYR A 49 -1.30 -0.65 -33.55
CA TYR A 49 -2.49 0.18 -33.39
C TYR A 49 -3.18 -0.06 -32.03
N TYR A 50 -3.56 -1.30 -31.70
CA TYR A 50 -4.25 -1.50 -30.41
C TYR A 50 -3.33 -1.31 -29.21
N THR A 51 -2.07 -1.73 -29.28
CA THR A 51 -1.18 -1.66 -28.12
C THR A 51 -0.79 -0.23 -27.79
N PHE A 52 -0.52 0.61 -28.79
CA PHE A 52 -0.02 1.97 -28.56
C PHE A 52 -1.11 3.06 -28.63
N ALA A 53 -2.20 2.85 -29.37
CA ALA A 53 -3.27 3.84 -29.49
C ALA A 53 -4.48 3.49 -28.61
N VAL A 54 -5.00 2.27 -28.73
CA VAL A 54 -6.30 1.91 -28.15
C VAL A 54 -6.21 1.56 -26.66
N LEU A 55 -5.27 0.70 -26.30
CA LEU A 55 -5.12 0.18 -24.95
C LEU A 55 -4.78 1.27 -23.92
N PRO A 56 -3.90 2.26 -24.19
CA PRO A 56 -3.64 3.35 -23.24
C PRO A 56 -4.86 4.22 -22.99
N VAL A 57 -5.62 4.56 -24.03
CA VAL A 57 -6.85 5.37 -23.92
C VAL A 57 -7.92 4.61 -23.15
N PHE A 58 -8.06 3.30 -23.40
CA PHE A 58 -9.00 2.46 -22.66
C PHE A 58 -8.61 2.31 -21.18
N LEU A 59 -7.32 2.11 -20.88
CA LEU A 59 -6.83 2.06 -19.50
C LEU A 59 -7.00 3.41 -18.77
N LEU A 60 -6.82 4.54 -19.45
CA LEU A 60 -7.13 5.88 -18.93
C LEU A 60 -8.63 6.02 -18.58
N LEU A 61 -9.51 5.44 -19.41
CA LEU A 61 -10.94 5.39 -19.11
C LEU A 61 -11.21 4.51 -17.88
N CYS A 62 -10.65 3.30 -17.82
CA CYS A 62 -10.81 2.42 -16.67
C CYS A 62 -10.29 3.03 -15.35
N THR A 63 -9.13 3.69 -15.39
CA THR A 63 -8.52 4.31 -14.20
C THR A 63 -9.34 5.48 -13.65
N SER A 64 -10.04 6.22 -14.50
CA SER A 64 -10.95 7.29 -14.05
C SER A 64 -12.23 6.79 -13.36
N VAL A 65 -12.59 5.52 -13.59
CA VAL A 65 -13.84 4.91 -13.07
C VAL A 65 -13.55 3.93 -11.92
N MET A 66 -12.31 3.47 -11.76
CA MET A 66 -11.98 2.37 -10.85
C MET A 66 -12.36 2.64 -9.39
N GLU A 67 -12.27 3.89 -8.92
CA GLU A 67 -12.53 4.25 -7.52
C GLU A 67 -13.98 4.00 -7.11
N ASP A 68 -14.16 3.46 -5.90
CA ASP A 68 -15.47 3.22 -5.33
C ASP A 68 -16.21 4.54 -5.04
N ASP A 69 -17.50 4.56 -5.34
CA ASP A 69 -18.35 5.70 -5.07
C ASP A 69 -18.58 5.86 -3.56
N THR A 70 -19.13 7.01 -3.17
CA THR A 70 -19.37 7.33 -1.75
C THR A 70 -20.20 6.23 -1.05
N PRO A 71 -19.96 5.97 0.25
CA PRO A 71 -20.60 4.89 0.99
C PRO A 71 -22.13 4.96 0.97
N PHE A 72 -22.70 6.17 0.81
CA PHE A 72 -24.14 6.40 0.63
C PHE A 72 -24.72 5.70 -0.60
N VAL A 73 -23.95 5.58 -1.69
CA VAL A 73 -24.37 4.89 -2.91
C VAL A 73 -24.38 3.38 -2.70
N LEU A 74 -23.45 2.84 -1.92
CA LEU A 74 -23.33 1.40 -1.67
C LEU A 74 -24.51 0.87 -0.83
N VAL A 75 -25.00 1.65 0.15
CA VAL A 75 -26.16 1.29 0.98
C VAL A 75 -27.41 1.04 0.13
N ARG A 76 -27.59 1.77 -0.98
CA ARG A 76 -28.75 1.64 -1.88
C ARG A 76 -28.83 0.29 -2.61
N TYR A 77 -27.71 -0.42 -2.76
CA TYR A 77 -27.65 -1.69 -3.51
C TYR A 77 -27.69 -2.95 -2.62
N GLY A 78 -27.64 -2.78 -1.29
CA GLY A 78 -27.76 -3.86 -0.29
C GLY A 78 -26.52 -4.74 -0.17
N THR A 79 -25.98 -5.25 -1.28
CA THR A 79 -24.73 -6.02 -1.32
C THR A 79 -23.74 -5.41 -2.30
N PHE A 80 -22.45 -5.52 -1.98
CA PHE A 80 -21.41 -5.00 -2.87
C PHE A 80 -21.30 -5.76 -4.17
N GLY A 81 -21.54 -7.08 -4.18
CA GLY A 81 -21.60 -7.84 -5.43
C GLY A 81 -22.60 -7.22 -6.41
N ARG A 82 -23.80 -6.86 -5.95
CA ARG A 82 -24.82 -6.19 -6.78
C ARG A 82 -24.34 -4.82 -7.26
N TYR A 83 -23.76 -4.01 -6.38
CA TYR A 83 -23.18 -2.72 -6.76
C TYR A 83 -22.05 -2.88 -7.80
N PHE A 84 -21.12 -3.81 -7.59
CA PHE A 84 -19.99 -4.08 -8.45
C PHE A 84 -20.46 -4.53 -9.83
N PHE A 85 -21.41 -5.46 -9.91
CA PHE A 85 -21.97 -5.89 -11.20
C PHE A 85 -22.73 -4.78 -11.91
N HIS A 86 -23.46 -3.92 -11.19
CA HIS A 86 -24.08 -2.74 -11.78
C HIS A 86 -23.05 -1.72 -12.29
N LYS A 87 -21.93 -1.54 -11.58
CA LYS A 87 -20.82 -0.67 -11.98
C LYS A 87 -20.11 -1.24 -13.21
N TYR A 88 -19.79 -2.53 -13.18
CA TYR A 88 -19.19 -3.26 -14.29
C TYR A 88 -20.06 -3.22 -15.53
N ARG A 89 -21.38 -3.49 -15.41
CA ARG A 89 -22.31 -3.41 -16.54
C ARG A 89 -22.40 -1.99 -17.12
N ALA A 90 -22.35 -0.96 -16.28
CA ALA A 90 -22.30 0.43 -16.75
C ALA A 90 -20.99 0.74 -17.50
N LEU A 91 -19.85 0.26 -16.99
CA LEU A 91 -18.55 0.41 -17.67
C LEU A 91 -18.51 -0.39 -18.98
N LEU A 92 -19.13 -1.57 -19.03
CA LEU A 92 -19.24 -2.40 -20.23
C LEU A 92 -20.06 -1.70 -21.32
N MET A 93 -21.16 -1.03 -20.97
CA MET A 93 -21.94 -0.24 -21.93
C MET A 93 -21.13 0.92 -22.52
N ILE A 94 -20.32 1.59 -21.69
CA ILE A 94 -19.44 2.69 -22.11
C ILE A 94 -18.30 2.16 -22.99
N ALA A 95 -17.73 1.01 -22.64
CA ALA A 95 -16.73 0.31 -23.45
C ALA A 95 -17.31 -0.13 -24.81
N ALA A 96 -18.56 -0.59 -24.84
CA ALA A 96 -19.25 -0.96 -26.08
C ALA A 96 -19.51 0.26 -26.98
N LEU A 97 -19.88 1.41 -26.40
CA LEU A 97 -20.00 2.66 -27.17
C LEU A 97 -18.65 3.12 -27.73
N LEU A 98 -17.59 3.00 -26.92
CA LEU A 98 -16.23 3.35 -27.33
C LEU A 98 -15.75 2.45 -28.47
N TRP A 99 -16.02 1.15 -28.36
CA TRP A 99 -15.80 0.16 -29.41
C TRP A 99 -16.60 0.47 -30.69
N LEU A 100 -17.86 0.86 -30.55
CA LEU A 100 -18.70 1.22 -31.70
C LEU A 100 -18.14 2.46 -32.42
N GLY A 101 -17.70 3.46 -31.67
CA GLY A 101 -17.03 4.65 -32.20
C GLY A 101 -15.74 4.28 -32.95
N GLN A 102 -14.91 3.40 -32.37
CA GLN A 102 -13.71 2.87 -33.01
C GLN A 102 -14.04 2.12 -34.32
N MET A 103 -15.00 1.20 -34.30
CA MET A 103 -15.39 0.45 -35.50
C MET A 103 -15.93 1.36 -36.61
N THR A 104 -16.68 2.39 -36.22
CA THR A 104 -17.19 3.41 -37.16
C THR A 104 -16.03 4.21 -37.77
N ALA A 105 -15.04 4.62 -36.96
CA ALA A 105 -13.85 5.32 -37.47
C ALA A 105 -13.08 4.47 -38.48
N ILE A 106 -12.86 3.19 -38.18
CA ILE A 106 -12.17 2.26 -39.07
C ILE A 106 -12.97 2.06 -40.37
N LEU A 107 -14.30 1.92 -40.30
CA LEU A 107 -15.16 1.83 -41.49
C LEU A 107 -15.09 3.09 -42.35
N ILE A 108 -15.06 4.28 -41.74
CA ILE A 108 -14.92 5.56 -42.47
C ILE A 108 -13.62 5.59 -43.27
N THR A 109 -12.52 5.03 -42.75
CA THR A 109 -11.25 5.01 -43.49
C THR A 109 -11.31 4.19 -44.79
N GLY A 110 -12.20 3.19 -44.83
CA GLY A 110 -12.45 2.35 -46.00
C GLY A 110 -13.44 2.92 -47.02
N LEU A 111 -14.02 4.10 -46.77
CA LEU A 111 -14.93 4.74 -47.72
C LEU A 111 -14.23 4.99 -49.07
N GLY A 112 -14.86 4.49 -50.15
CA GLY A 112 -14.34 4.56 -51.52
C GLY A 112 -13.58 3.32 -52.00
N LEU A 113 -13.43 2.28 -51.17
CA LEU A 113 -12.82 1.00 -51.60
C LEU A 113 -13.86 0.02 -52.17
N PRO A 114 -13.47 -0.84 -53.14
CA PRO A 114 -14.38 -1.81 -53.73
C PRO A 114 -14.80 -2.89 -52.71
N ILE A 115 -16.08 -3.20 -52.68
CA ILE A 115 -16.68 -4.23 -51.82
C ILE A 115 -16.59 -5.58 -52.53
N ALA A 116 -15.57 -6.37 -52.21
CA ALA A 116 -15.40 -7.73 -52.73
C ALA A 116 -15.65 -8.77 -51.63
N GLY A 117 -16.54 -9.74 -51.85
CA GLY A 117 -16.88 -10.76 -50.84
C GLY A 117 -15.91 -11.94 -50.75
N ARG A 118 -14.85 -11.98 -51.56
CA ARG A 118 -13.91 -13.10 -51.66
C ARG A 118 -12.58 -12.75 -51.01
N TRP A 119 -11.90 -13.76 -50.47
CA TRP A 119 -10.52 -13.65 -50.02
C TRP A 119 -9.63 -13.12 -51.16
N PRO A 120 -8.65 -12.26 -50.86
CA PRO A 120 -7.72 -11.80 -51.88
C PRO A 120 -7.01 -13.02 -52.48
N GLY A 121 -6.95 -13.09 -53.82
CA GLY A 121 -6.09 -14.04 -54.51
C GLY A 121 -4.63 -13.84 -54.11
N THR A 122 -3.76 -14.80 -54.43
CA THR A 122 -2.32 -14.89 -54.07
C THR A 122 -1.48 -13.70 -54.55
N SER A 123 -1.77 -12.50 -54.07
CA SER A 123 -1.04 -11.27 -54.34
C SER A 123 -0.14 -10.98 -53.13
N GLY A 124 1.15 -10.80 -53.40
CA GLY A 124 2.19 -10.66 -52.39
C GLY A 124 2.03 -9.36 -51.59
N GLY A 125 1.83 -9.49 -50.28
CA GLY A 125 1.80 -8.37 -49.34
C GLY A 125 2.20 -8.83 -47.94
N GLN A 126 2.55 -7.87 -47.07
CA GLN A 126 3.01 -8.08 -45.70
C GLN A 126 2.03 -8.92 -44.84
N TRP A 127 0.74 -8.92 -45.19
CA TRP A 127 -0.33 -9.62 -44.47
C TRP A 127 -0.68 -11.00 -45.04
N ARG A 128 0.09 -11.52 -46.00
CA ARG A 128 -0.20 -12.79 -46.70
C ARG A 128 -0.36 -13.97 -45.74
N GLU A 129 0.59 -14.15 -44.82
CA GLU A 129 0.57 -15.26 -43.85
C GLU A 129 -0.65 -15.20 -42.94
N VAL A 130 -1.01 -13.99 -42.49
CA VAL A 130 -2.17 -13.73 -41.63
C VAL A 130 -3.48 -14.05 -42.37
N PHE A 131 -3.61 -13.63 -43.62
CA PHE A 131 -4.80 -13.88 -44.42
C PHE A 131 -4.93 -15.36 -44.82
N THR A 132 -3.82 -16.06 -45.08
CA THR A 132 -3.86 -17.51 -45.32
C THR A 132 -4.31 -18.29 -44.08
N LEU A 133 -3.89 -17.86 -42.89
CA LEU A 133 -4.29 -18.48 -41.63
C LEU A 133 -5.79 -18.25 -41.37
N LEU A 134 -6.29 -17.03 -41.58
CA LEU A 134 -7.70 -16.70 -41.41
C LEU A 134 -8.60 -17.38 -42.45
N GLN A 135 -8.14 -17.52 -43.70
CA GLN A 135 -8.86 -18.25 -44.74
C GLN A 135 -9.06 -19.73 -44.41
N GLY A 136 -8.09 -20.35 -43.72
CA GLY A 136 -8.20 -21.75 -43.28
C GLY A 136 -9.25 -21.98 -42.19
N ILE A 137 -9.69 -20.93 -41.50
CA ILE A 137 -10.58 -21.01 -40.33
C ILE A 137 -11.97 -20.43 -40.64
N PHE A 138 -12.04 -19.38 -41.45
CA PHE A 138 -13.27 -18.64 -41.71
C PHE A 138 -13.75 -18.78 -43.16
N PRO A 139 -15.05 -19.03 -43.38
CA PRO A 139 -15.62 -19.20 -44.72
C PRO A 139 -15.62 -17.89 -45.53
N SER A 140 -15.62 -16.73 -44.88
CA SER A 140 -15.61 -15.41 -45.53
C SER A 140 -14.77 -14.36 -44.80
N PRO A 141 -14.24 -13.33 -45.50
CA PRO A 141 -13.56 -12.20 -44.86
C PRO A 141 -14.45 -11.47 -43.85
N TRP A 142 -15.75 -11.33 -44.15
CA TRP A 142 -16.72 -10.69 -43.26
C TRP A 142 -16.92 -11.45 -41.95
N SER A 143 -16.93 -12.79 -42.00
CA SER A 143 -16.96 -13.59 -40.76
C SER A 143 -15.70 -13.39 -39.92
N ALA A 144 -14.52 -13.29 -40.54
CA ALA A 144 -13.28 -13.01 -39.82
C ALA A 144 -13.29 -11.60 -39.18
N ILE A 145 -13.79 -10.58 -39.90
CA ILE A 145 -13.96 -9.22 -39.36
C ILE A 145 -14.88 -9.24 -38.14
N LEU A 146 -16.05 -9.87 -38.24
CA LEU A 146 -17.00 -9.95 -37.12
C LEU A 146 -16.41 -10.67 -35.90
N CYS A 147 -15.65 -11.75 -36.12
CA CYS A 147 -14.98 -12.48 -35.04
C CYS A 147 -13.86 -11.65 -34.39
N CYS A 148 -12.99 -10.99 -35.18
CA CYS A 148 -11.96 -10.09 -34.63
C CYS A 148 -12.60 -8.93 -33.87
N ALA A 149 -13.64 -8.31 -34.44
CA ALA A 149 -14.38 -7.23 -33.83
C ALA A 149 -15.06 -7.66 -32.51
N GLY A 150 -15.68 -8.84 -32.49
CA GLY A 150 -16.26 -9.43 -31.27
C GLY A 150 -15.22 -9.74 -30.20
N GLN A 151 -14.06 -10.26 -30.59
CA GLN A 151 -12.96 -10.54 -29.66
C GLN A 151 -12.44 -9.27 -28.97
N THR A 152 -12.28 -8.18 -29.72
CA THR A 152 -11.85 -6.89 -29.13
C THR A 152 -12.85 -6.36 -28.09
N LEU A 153 -14.15 -6.52 -28.35
CA LEU A 153 -15.21 -6.14 -27.39
C LEU A 153 -15.15 -7.01 -26.12
N LEU A 154 -14.95 -8.32 -26.25
CA LEU A 154 -14.74 -9.22 -25.11
C LEU A 154 -13.48 -8.83 -24.33
N GLY A 155 -12.39 -8.48 -25.02
CA GLY A 155 -11.16 -7.98 -24.44
C GLY A 155 -11.37 -6.73 -23.58
N TYR A 156 -12.14 -5.75 -24.07
CA TYR A 156 -12.50 -4.56 -23.29
C TYR A 156 -13.29 -4.90 -22.03
N GLY A 157 -14.21 -5.87 -22.12
CA GLY A 157 -14.93 -6.37 -20.95
C GLY A 157 -13.99 -6.96 -19.88
N LEU A 158 -13.05 -7.81 -20.28
CA LEU A 158 -12.08 -8.42 -19.36
C LEU A 158 -11.10 -7.40 -18.76
N ILE A 159 -10.62 -6.44 -19.55
CA ILE A 159 -9.75 -5.35 -19.06
C ILE A 159 -10.53 -4.44 -18.09
N ALA A 160 -11.80 -4.13 -18.37
CA ALA A 160 -12.66 -3.38 -17.48
C ALA A 160 -12.91 -4.13 -16.15
N LEU A 161 -13.13 -5.45 -16.22
CA LEU A 161 -13.33 -6.29 -15.04
C LEU A 161 -12.08 -6.33 -14.16
N THR A 162 -10.90 -6.54 -14.77
CA THR A 162 -9.62 -6.53 -14.04
C THR A 162 -9.32 -5.18 -13.41
N ALA A 163 -9.54 -4.08 -14.13
CA ALA A 163 -9.31 -2.74 -13.61
C ALA A 163 -10.23 -2.40 -12.42
N LEU A 164 -11.52 -2.78 -12.48
CA LEU A 164 -12.44 -2.59 -11.36
C LEU A 164 -12.08 -3.49 -10.17
N CYS A 165 -11.67 -4.73 -10.42
CA CYS A 165 -11.23 -5.65 -9.37
C CYS A 165 -9.97 -5.13 -8.66
N LEU A 166 -8.96 -4.69 -9.42
CA LEU A 166 -7.74 -4.07 -8.90
C LEU A 166 -8.04 -2.78 -8.13
N GLY A 167 -8.90 -1.91 -8.68
CA GLY A 167 -9.29 -0.65 -8.02
C GLY A 167 -10.03 -0.86 -6.70
N HIS A 168 -10.73 -1.99 -6.55
CA HIS A 168 -11.36 -2.37 -5.29
C HIS A 168 -10.36 -2.94 -4.29
N PHE A 169 -9.55 -3.93 -4.67
CA PHE A 169 -8.67 -4.64 -3.72
C PHE A 169 -7.35 -3.92 -3.40
N CYS A 170 -6.90 -3.02 -4.28
CA CYS A 170 -5.64 -2.32 -4.14
C CYS A 170 -5.86 -0.83 -3.86
N SER A 171 -4.88 -0.17 -3.24
CA SER A 171 -4.89 1.30 -3.18
C SER A 171 -4.78 1.89 -4.59
N ARG A 172 -5.35 3.08 -4.84
CA ARG A 172 -5.32 3.73 -6.16
C ARG A 172 -3.93 3.74 -6.79
N SER A 173 -2.91 4.11 -6.01
CA SER A 173 -1.51 4.14 -6.45
C SER A 173 -1.00 2.75 -6.88
N LEU A 174 -1.34 1.70 -6.12
CA LEU A 174 -0.92 0.34 -6.43
C LEU A 174 -1.70 -0.25 -7.60
N ALA A 175 -3.02 0.00 -7.68
CA ALA A 175 -3.86 -0.42 -8.80
C ALA A 175 -3.38 0.17 -10.14
N VAL A 176 -3.06 1.47 -10.16
CA VAL A 176 -2.52 2.14 -11.34
C VAL A 176 -1.14 1.58 -11.71
N ARG A 177 -0.24 1.37 -10.73
CA ARG A 177 1.08 0.75 -10.99
C ARG A 177 0.96 -0.67 -11.55
N LEU A 178 0.04 -1.49 -11.03
CA LEU A 178 -0.19 -2.84 -11.53
C LEU A 178 -0.78 -2.84 -12.95
N LEU A 179 -1.76 -1.98 -13.24
CA LEU A 179 -2.29 -1.83 -14.59
C LEU A 179 -1.21 -1.34 -15.58
N MET A 180 -0.35 -0.41 -15.15
CA MET A 180 0.77 0.06 -15.95
C MET A 180 1.81 -1.05 -16.19
N ALA A 181 2.10 -1.87 -15.17
CA ALA A 181 2.98 -3.02 -15.32
C ALA A 181 2.41 -4.07 -16.31
N LEU A 182 1.11 -4.35 -16.23
CA LEU A 182 0.42 -5.24 -17.18
C LEU A 182 0.43 -4.67 -18.61
N TYR A 183 0.28 -3.36 -18.76
CA TYR A 183 0.43 -2.67 -20.04
C TYR A 183 1.85 -2.77 -20.60
N LEU A 184 2.87 -2.45 -19.79
CA LEU A 184 4.27 -2.57 -20.20
C LEU A 184 4.62 -4.02 -20.58
N PHE A 185 4.08 -4.99 -19.84
CA PHE A 185 4.21 -6.40 -20.18
C PHE A 185 3.59 -6.74 -21.54
N ALA A 186 2.43 -6.16 -21.87
CA ALA A 186 1.80 -6.30 -23.18
C ALA A 186 2.65 -5.69 -24.32
N VAL A 187 3.31 -4.54 -24.07
CA VAL A 187 4.26 -3.92 -25.02
C VAL A 187 5.49 -4.79 -25.23
N LEU A 188 6.11 -5.25 -24.13
CA LEU A 188 7.30 -6.10 -24.17
C LEU A 188 7.06 -7.43 -24.88
N TRP A 189 5.83 -7.96 -24.79
CA TRP A 189 5.44 -9.19 -25.48
C TRP A 189 5.59 -9.10 -27.01
N ILE A 190 5.34 -7.93 -27.60
CA ILE A 190 5.44 -7.74 -29.07
C ILE A 190 6.92 -7.63 -29.49
N GLN A 191 7.75 -6.99 -28.67
CA GLN A 191 9.14 -6.66 -29.02
C GLN A 191 10.14 -7.80 -28.73
N LEU A 192 9.83 -8.70 -27.78
CA LEU A 192 10.78 -9.71 -27.31
C LEU A 192 10.49 -11.10 -27.89
N PRO A 193 11.35 -11.65 -28.79
CA PRO A 193 11.17 -12.99 -29.35
C PRO A 193 11.27 -14.10 -28.30
N VAL A 194 11.90 -13.83 -27.14
CA VAL A 194 12.00 -14.75 -26.00
C VAL A 194 10.62 -15.07 -25.40
N MET A 195 9.66 -14.14 -25.47
CA MET A 195 8.30 -14.34 -24.96
C MET A 195 7.50 -15.37 -25.78
N SER A 196 7.98 -15.70 -26.98
CA SER A 196 7.42 -16.74 -27.84
C SER A 196 8.01 -18.14 -27.57
N ARG A 197 8.83 -18.31 -26.52
CA ARG A 197 9.41 -19.59 -26.09
C ARG A 197 8.92 -20.03 -24.69
N PRO A 198 8.84 -21.34 -24.40
CA PRO A 198 8.50 -21.83 -23.07
C PRO A 198 9.56 -21.38 -22.04
N PRO A 199 9.17 -21.06 -20.79
CA PRO A 199 7.83 -21.22 -20.19
C PRO A 199 6.88 -20.02 -20.43
N PHE A 200 7.35 -18.92 -21.01
CA PHE A 200 6.58 -17.67 -21.09
C PHE A 200 5.39 -17.72 -22.05
N VAL A 201 5.42 -18.61 -23.03
CA VAL A 201 4.31 -18.85 -23.97
C VAL A 201 2.98 -19.21 -23.28
N PHE A 202 3.03 -19.81 -22.09
CA PHE A 202 1.83 -20.22 -21.36
C PHE A 202 1.12 -19.06 -20.64
N LEU A 203 1.73 -17.88 -20.59
CA LEU A 203 1.16 -16.71 -19.92
C LEU A 203 0.16 -15.99 -20.82
N THR A 204 -1.07 -15.80 -20.31
CA THR A 204 -2.12 -15.07 -21.01
C THR A 204 -2.20 -13.63 -20.50
N GLY A 205 -1.95 -12.67 -21.40
CA GLY A 205 -1.96 -11.23 -21.11
C GLY A 205 -3.01 -10.47 -21.93
N PHE A 206 -3.01 -9.13 -21.82
CA PHE A 206 -3.97 -8.25 -22.53
C PHE A 206 -4.00 -8.47 -24.04
N ASN A 207 -2.85 -8.75 -24.66
CA ASN A 207 -2.78 -9.03 -26.10
C ASN A 207 -3.64 -10.24 -26.50
N HIS A 208 -3.67 -11.29 -25.69
CA HIS A 208 -4.47 -12.49 -25.97
C HIS A 208 -5.97 -12.26 -25.76
N TRP A 209 -6.34 -11.27 -24.96
CA TRP A 209 -7.74 -10.92 -24.74
C TRP A 209 -8.29 -10.08 -25.89
N VAL A 210 -7.50 -9.15 -26.40
CA VAL A 210 -7.93 -8.22 -27.46
C VAL A 210 -7.71 -8.79 -28.87
N PHE A 211 -6.60 -9.48 -29.12
CA PHE A 211 -6.26 -10.00 -30.45
C PHE A 211 -6.65 -11.46 -30.63
N LEU A 212 -7.57 -11.70 -31.55
CA LEU A 212 -7.95 -13.05 -31.95
C LEU A 212 -6.77 -13.81 -32.58
N LEU A 213 -5.97 -13.13 -33.40
CA LEU A 213 -4.87 -13.74 -34.15
C LEU A 213 -3.82 -14.44 -33.25
N HIS A 214 -3.53 -13.87 -32.08
CA HIS A 214 -2.60 -14.47 -31.11
C HIS A 214 -3.11 -15.81 -30.55
N ASN A 215 -4.43 -15.99 -30.49
CA ASN A 215 -5.05 -17.22 -30.04
C ASN A 215 -5.13 -18.26 -31.17
N LEU A 216 -5.16 -17.81 -32.43
CA LEU A 216 -5.19 -18.65 -33.62
C LEU A 216 -3.80 -19.07 -34.12
N ALA A 217 -2.73 -18.42 -33.64
CA ALA A 217 -1.34 -18.73 -34.02
C ALA A 217 -0.91 -20.18 -33.70
N SER A 218 -1.60 -20.86 -32.78
CA SER A 218 -1.36 -22.28 -32.51
C SER A 218 -2.65 -22.96 -32.04
N PRO A 219 -2.92 -24.21 -32.45
CA PRO A 219 -4.22 -24.87 -32.21
C PRO A 219 -4.55 -25.04 -30.72
N TRP A 220 -3.53 -25.17 -29.86
CA TRP A 220 -3.69 -25.32 -28.41
C TRP A 220 -3.79 -24.00 -27.64
N ARG A 221 -3.50 -22.85 -28.27
CA ARG A 221 -3.52 -21.54 -27.58
C ARG A 221 -4.93 -21.01 -27.35
N PHE A 222 -5.84 -21.21 -28.30
CA PHE A 222 -7.24 -20.84 -28.13
C PHE A 222 -7.91 -21.54 -26.93
N PRO A 223 -7.84 -22.88 -26.76
CA PRO A 223 -8.41 -23.51 -25.57
C PRO A 223 -7.69 -23.12 -24.28
N LEU A 224 -6.36 -22.94 -24.30
CA LEU A 224 -5.61 -22.50 -23.12
C LEU A 224 -6.03 -21.09 -22.67
N THR A 225 -6.19 -20.16 -23.61
CA THR A 225 -6.63 -18.80 -23.32
C THR A 225 -8.06 -18.78 -22.80
N ALA A 226 -8.95 -19.61 -23.35
CA ALA A 226 -10.30 -19.79 -22.81
C ALA A 226 -10.30 -20.32 -21.36
N VAL A 227 -9.53 -21.36 -21.06
CA VAL A 227 -9.45 -21.94 -19.70
C VAL A 227 -8.86 -20.94 -18.69
N THR A 228 -7.74 -20.31 -19.03
CA THR A 228 -7.07 -19.35 -18.13
C THR A 228 -7.91 -18.08 -17.91
N THR A 229 -8.56 -17.55 -18.94
CA THR A 229 -9.47 -16.41 -18.81
C THR A 229 -10.70 -16.74 -17.99
N ALA A 230 -11.32 -17.91 -18.21
CA ALA A 230 -12.46 -18.36 -17.41
C ALA A 230 -12.08 -18.52 -15.93
N GLY A 231 -10.92 -19.13 -15.64
CA GLY A 231 -10.39 -19.26 -14.29
C GLY A 231 -10.13 -17.91 -13.61
N LEU A 232 -9.49 -16.97 -14.33
CA LEU A 232 -9.24 -15.61 -13.82
C LEU A 232 -10.53 -14.83 -13.59
N ALA A 233 -11.48 -14.87 -14.53
CA ALA A 233 -12.77 -14.19 -14.40
C ALA A 233 -13.61 -14.78 -13.27
N ALA A 234 -13.68 -16.10 -13.16
CA ALA A 234 -14.35 -16.80 -12.06
C ALA A 234 -13.71 -16.45 -10.71
N GLY A 235 -12.37 -16.43 -10.64
CA GLY A 235 -11.64 -15.99 -9.45
C GLY A 235 -11.97 -14.55 -9.06
N MET A 236 -11.98 -13.61 -10.01
CA MET A 236 -12.36 -12.21 -9.75
C MET A 236 -13.81 -12.08 -9.27
N VAL A 237 -14.75 -12.76 -9.92
CA VAL A 237 -16.17 -12.77 -9.52
C VAL A 237 -16.36 -13.40 -8.14
N TRP A 238 -15.68 -14.51 -7.87
CA TRP A 238 -15.70 -15.17 -6.56
C TRP A 238 -15.12 -14.27 -5.46
N LEU A 239 -14.00 -13.60 -5.73
CA LEU A 239 -13.39 -12.64 -4.81
C LEU A 239 -14.35 -11.48 -4.51
N VAL A 240 -15.00 -10.89 -5.50
CA VAL A 240 -15.96 -9.79 -5.32
C VAL A 240 -17.19 -10.22 -4.52
N THR A 241 -17.70 -11.42 -4.78
CA THR A 241 -18.92 -11.93 -4.13
C THR A 241 -18.68 -12.43 -2.71
N GLN A 242 -17.53 -13.06 -2.43
CA GLN A 242 -17.17 -13.60 -1.12
C GLN A 242 -16.40 -12.61 -0.24
N ARG A 243 -15.42 -11.87 -0.78
CA ARG A 243 -14.53 -11.01 0.04
C ARG A 243 -15.11 -9.65 0.41
N TRP A 244 -16.31 -9.27 -0.06
CA TRP A 244 -17.05 -8.17 0.56
C TRP A 244 -17.28 -8.43 2.06
N GLN A 245 -17.54 -9.69 2.42
CA GLN A 245 -17.64 -10.07 3.81
C GLN A 245 -16.28 -9.98 4.50
N TRP A 246 -15.16 -10.18 3.82
CA TRP A 246 -13.81 -10.14 4.42
C TRP A 246 -13.23 -8.74 4.56
N TRP A 247 -13.57 -7.73 3.75
CA TRP A 247 -13.07 -6.38 4.05
C TRP A 247 -13.76 -5.78 5.29
N HIS A 248 -15.01 -6.18 5.54
CA HIS A 248 -15.71 -5.91 6.80
C HIS A 248 -15.46 -6.96 7.90
N SER A 249 -15.07 -8.21 7.59
CA SER A 249 -14.80 -9.27 8.58
C SER A 249 -13.32 -9.50 8.92
N ALA A 250 -12.37 -9.00 8.13
CA ALA A 250 -10.98 -8.79 8.55
C ALA A 250 -10.89 -7.67 9.61
N SER A 251 -12.03 -7.07 9.96
CA SER A 251 -12.26 -6.18 11.10
C SER A 251 -13.19 -6.80 12.17
N LYS A 252 -13.48 -8.11 12.17
CA LYS A 252 -14.45 -8.72 13.13
C LYS A 252 -13.90 -9.76 14.09
N HIS A 253 -12.58 -9.82 14.28
CA HIS A 253 -12.00 -10.45 15.48
C HIS A 253 -11.09 -9.48 16.26
N GLY A 254 -11.52 -8.22 16.37
CA GLY A 254 -10.91 -7.23 17.27
C GLY A 254 -11.98 -6.73 18.23
N GLY A 255 -11.79 -6.97 19.53
CA GLY A 255 -12.79 -6.74 20.58
C GLY A 255 -13.55 -5.41 20.50
N LYS A 256 -14.81 -5.43 20.94
CA LYS A 256 -15.65 -4.23 21.07
C LYS A 256 -15.02 -3.29 22.11
N GLY A 257 -14.66 -2.06 21.75
CA GLY A 257 -14.16 -1.06 22.70
C GLY A 257 -13.21 0.00 22.11
N LEU A 258 -13.08 1.13 22.80
CA LEU A 258 -12.23 2.28 22.41
C LEU A 258 -10.76 1.89 22.24
N ALA A 259 -10.25 1.03 23.12
CA ALA A 259 -8.89 0.50 23.08
C ALA A 259 -8.60 -0.27 21.77
N SER A 260 -9.59 -0.97 21.21
CA SER A 260 -9.45 -1.69 19.94
C SER A 260 -9.36 -0.73 18.74
N CYS A 261 -10.10 0.38 18.78
CA CYS A 261 -10.03 1.45 17.79
C CYS A 261 -8.67 2.14 17.82
N TYR A 262 -8.22 2.54 19.01
CA TYR A 262 -6.91 3.18 19.21
C TYR A 262 -5.75 2.26 18.85
N ARG A 263 -5.84 0.96 19.15
CA ARG A 263 -4.87 -0.04 18.70
C ARG A 263 -4.75 -0.07 17.18
N ARG A 264 -5.84 0.11 16.42
CA ARG A 264 -5.78 0.15 14.95
C ARG A 264 -5.05 1.38 14.41
N ILE A 265 -5.18 2.52 15.10
CA ILE A 265 -4.54 3.78 14.70
C ILE A 265 -3.04 3.72 14.99
N LEU A 266 -2.65 3.19 16.15
CA LEU A 266 -1.24 3.12 16.54
C LEU A 266 -0.49 1.96 15.86
N PHE A 267 -1.07 0.76 15.79
CA PHE A 267 -0.46 -0.44 15.21
C PHE A 267 -0.73 -0.56 13.71
N THR A 268 -0.32 0.45 12.95
CA THR A 268 -0.32 0.37 11.48
C THR A 268 0.92 -0.37 10.98
N ARG A 269 0.84 -0.98 9.79
CA ARG A 269 2.00 -1.63 9.15
C ARG A 269 3.20 -0.68 9.02
N LYS A 270 2.94 0.61 8.76
CA LYS A 270 3.99 1.64 8.65
C LYS A 270 4.73 1.84 9.97
N ASN A 271 3.99 2.02 11.07
CA ASN A 271 4.59 2.24 12.39
C ASN A 271 5.34 0.98 12.86
N GLY A 272 4.78 -0.21 12.62
CA GLY A 272 5.46 -1.47 12.94
C GLY A 272 6.75 -1.67 12.15
N LEU A 273 6.75 -1.39 10.84
CA LEU A 273 7.96 -1.43 10.01
C LEU A 273 9.00 -0.40 10.44
N LEU A 274 8.58 0.81 10.85
CA LEU A 274 9.47 1.83 11.39
C LEU A 274 10.17 1.31 12.67
N LEU A 275 9.40 0.71 13.59
CA LEU A 275 9.93 0.16 14.84
C LEU A 275 10.93 -0.98 14.60
N ILE A 276 10.58 -1.93 13.73
CA ILE A 276 11.47 -3.06 13.37
C ILE A 276 12.72 -2.54 12.65
N GLY A 277 12.55 -1.63 11.68
CA GLY A 277 13.65 -1.03 10.93
C GLY A 277 14.61 -0.26 11.82
N LEU A 278 14.09 0.49 12.81
CA LEU A 278 14.90 1.18 13.82
C LEU A 278 15.77 0.23 14.62
N ILE A 279 15.16 -0.83 15.17
CA ILE A 279 15.88 -1.81 16.00
C ILE A 279 16.93 -2.55 15.16
N LEU A 280 16.57 -2.98 13.95
CA LEU A 280 17.52 -3.60 13.02
C LEU A 280 18.68 -2.67 12.70
N LEU A 281 18.40 -1.41 12.33
CA LEU A 281 19.42 -0.41 12.03
C LEU A 281 20.38 -0.23 13.20
N MET A 282 19.86 -0.14 14.43
CA MET A 282 20.68 -0.01 15.63
C MET A 282 21.53 -1.24 15.89
N THR A 283 20.96 -2.45 15.79
CA THR A 283 21.72 -3.70 15.97
C THR A 283 22.81 -3.89 14.92
N VAL A 284 22.53 -3.55 13.67
CA VAL A 284 23.53 -3.63 12.59
C VAL A 284 24.61 -2.59 12.81
N TRP A 285 24.24 -1.37 13.21
CA TRP A 285 25.20 -0.32 13.52
C TRP A 285 26.14 -0.71 14.66
N THR A 286 25.60 -1.20 15.79
CA THR A 286 26.41 -1.63 16.94
C THR A 286 27.36 -2.77 16.57
N TRP A 287 26.90 -3.69 15.71
CA TRP A 287 27.72 -4.78 15.18
C TRP A 287 28.87 -4.26 14.30
N ILE A 288 28.60 -3.33 13.39
CA ILE A 288 29.63 -2.75 12.52
C ILE A 288 30.64 -1.93 13.32
N SER A 289 30.19 -1.16 14.31
CA SER A 289 31.07 -0.28 15.09
C SER A 289 31.93 -1.02 16.12
N GLY A 290 31.43 -2.12 16.69
CA GLY A 290 32.12 -2.87 17.75
C GLY A 290 32.75 -4.19 17.30
N GLY A 291 32.37 -4.71 16.13
CA GLY A 291 32.74 -6.07 15.70
C GLY A 291 31.94 -7.16 16.43
N ALA A 292 32.35 -8.41 16.24
CA ALA A 292 31.77 -9.57 16.92
C ALA A 292 31.90 -9.42 18.45
N PRO A 293 30.83 -9.68 19.24
CA PRO A 293 30.94 -9.67 20.69
C PRO A 293 31.93 -10.71 21.19
N GLU A 294 32.77 -10.32 22.14
CA GLU A 294 33.72 -11.24 22.79
C GLU A 294 33.05 -12.00 23.94
N GLU A 295 32.02 -11.39 24.56
CA GLU A 295 31.16 -11.98 25.58
C GLU A 295 29.70 -11.56 25.38
N GLY A 296 28.75 -12.36 25.89
CA GLY A 296 27.31 -12.04 25.82
C GLY A 296 26.92 -10.75 26.56
N THR A 297 27.68 -10.36 27.60
CA THR A 297 27.49 -9.13 28.39
C THR A 297 28.02 -7.90 27.65
N ASP A 298 29.12 -8.03 26.92
CA ASP A 298 29.73 -6.97 26.13
C ASP A 298 28.78 -6.48 25.01
N TRP A 299 28.04 -7.40 24.37
CA TRP A 299 26.97 -7.01 23.43
C TRP A 299 25.90 -6.11 24.07
N LEU A 300 25.44 -6.46 25.28
CA LEU A 300 24.46 -5.67 26.01
C LEU A 300 25.01 -4.29 26.36
N VAL A 301 26.27 -4.23 26.81
CA VAL A 301 26.95 -2.97 27.11
C VAL A 301 27.02 -2.09 25.87
N ARG A 302 27.43 -2.63 24.72
CA ARG A 302 27.51 -1.87 23.45
C ARG A 302 26.15 -1.38 22.97
N LEU A 303 25.11 -2.21 23.08
CA LEU A 303 23.76 -1.87 22.61
C LEU A 303 23.08 -0.80 23.49
N PHE A 304 23.36 -0.78 24.80
CA PHE A 304 22.71 0.11 25.77
C PHE A 304 23.65 1.13 26.45
N ALA A 305 24.91 1.25 26.00
CA ALA A 305 25.90 2.17 26.57
C ALA A 305 25.36 3.60 26.66
N GLY A 306 24.85 4.13 25.54
CA GLY A 306 24.27 5.46 25.44
C GLY A 306 25.27 6.57 25.76
N HIS A 307 24.91 7.46 26.70
CA HIS A 307 25.71 8.63 27.08
C HIS A 307 25.75 8.81 28.60
N GLY A 308 26.95 8.99 29.16
CA GLY A 308 27.18 9.27 30.59
C GLY A 308 26.75 10.68 31.02
N THR A 309 27.30 11.16 32.13
CA THR A 309 27.01 12.50 32.70
C THR A 309 28.28 13.33 32.80
N GLY A 310 28.18 14.64 32.55
CA GLY A 310 29.29 15.58 32.77
C GLY A 310 30.36 15.62 31.66
N TYR A 311 30.13 14.97 30.52
CA TYR A 311 30.96 15.09 29.32
C TYR A 311 30.09 15.13 28.06
N PHE A 312 30.64 15.48 26.90
CA PHE A 312 29.91 15.49 25.63
C PHE A 312 30.49 14.45 24.67
N TYR A 313 29.76 13.36 24.47
CA TYR A 313 30.06 12.35 23.45
C TYR A 313 28.93 12.32 22.40
N PRO A 314 29.08 13.05 21.28
CA PRO A 314 28.00 13.27 20.31
C PRO A 314 27.34 11.97 19.85
N MET A 315 28.15 10.95 19.51
CA MET A 315 27.64 9.70 18.95
C MET A 315 26.79 8.91 19.95
N GLY A 316 27.23 8.81 21.20
CA GLY A 316 26.46 8.14 22.25
C GLY A 316 25.20 8.91 22.64
N LEU A 317 25.22 10.24 22.59
CA LEU A 317 24.04 11.06 22.80
C LEU A 317 23.01 10.85 21.69
N PHE A 318 23.43 10.83 20.41
CA PHE A 318 22.53 10.55 19.29
C PHE A 318 21.96 9.14 19.34
N MET A 319 22.75 8.14 19.71
CA MET A 319 22.28 6.76 19.90
C MET A 319 21.23 6.69 21.01
N LEU A 320 21.47 7.36 22.14
CA LEU A 320 20.53 7.45 23.25
C LEU A 320 19.21 8.11 22.82
N LEU A 321 19.28 9.28 22.17
CA LEU A 321 18.12 10.00 21.64
C LEU A 321 17.32 9.17 20.63
N THR A 322 18.01 8.44 19.77
CA THR A 322 17.38 7.60 18.74
C THR A 322 16.64 6.43 19.38
N MET A 323 17.21 5.81 20.42
CA MET A 323 16.60 4.71 21.16
C MET A 323 15.43 5.14 22.05
N ASP A 324 15.43 6.38 22.54
CA ASP A 324 14.42 6.86 23.50
C ASP A 324 13.30 7.68 22.84
N ILE A 325 13.64 8.58 21.92
CA ILE A 325 12.67 9.52 21.33
C ILE A 325 11.99 8.94 20.09
N LEU A 326 12.71 8.20 19.24
CA LEU A 326 12.13 7.73 17.97
C LEU A 326 10.99 6.72 18.16
N PRO A 327 11.03 5.77 19.12
CA PRO A 327 9.88 4.89 19.41
C PRO A 327 8.65 5.64 19.93
N LEU A 328 8.83 6.84 20.49
CA LEU A 328 7.76 7.71 20.98
C LEU A 328 7.11 8.52 19.85
N TRP A 329 7.74 8.65 18.68
CA TRP A 329 7.19 9.42 17.56
C TRP A 329 5.79 8.95 17.12
N PRO A 330 5.53 7.66 16.87
CA PRO A 330 4.19 7.16 16.55
C PRO A 330 3.17 7.41 17.68
N LEU A 331 3.61 7.38 18.93
CA LEU A 331 2.77 7.66 20.10
C LEU A 331 2.35 9.13 20.13
N GLY A 332 3.27 10.05 19.85
CA GLY A 332 2.95 11.47 19.76
C GLY A 332 1.95 11.78 18.65
N VAL A 333 2.14 11.22 17.44
CA VAL A 333 1.19 11.38 16.33
C VAL A 333 -0.18 10.82 16.72
N PHE A 334 -0.23 9.64 17.34
CA PHE A 334 -1.46 9.05 17.86
C PHE A 334 -2.16 9.95 18.90
N CYS A 335 -1.42 10.47 19.87
CA CYS A 335 -1.97 11.37 20.88
C CYS A 335 -2.51 12.68 20.27
N SER A 336 -1.82 13.25 19.28
CA SER A 336 -2.32 14.45 18.58
C SER A 336 -3.65 14.20 17.85
N GLN A 337 -3.78 13.04 17.19
CA GLN A 337 -5.00 12.65 16.49
C GLN A 337 -6.15 12.32 17.44
N ALA A 338 -5.83 11.79 18.62
CA ALA A 338 -6.84 11.49 19.65
C ALA A 338 -7.39 12.77 20.32
N VAL A 339 -6.61 13.85 20.35
CA VAL A 339 -7.00 15.14 20.93
C VAL A 339 -7.65 16.07 19.89
N GLY A 340 -7.19 16.09 18.63
CA GLY A 340 -7.71 17.00 17.58
C GLY A 340 -9.16 16.77 17.14
N GLU A 341 -9.74 17.76 16.44
CA GLU A 341 -11.15 18.00 16.04
C GLU A 341 -12.01 16.77 15.61
N ARG A 342 -11.39 15.66 15.18
CA ARG A 342 -12.12 14.40 14.91
C ARG A 342 -12.58 13.69 16.19
N SER A 343 -12.04 14.06 17.34
CA SER A 343 -12.42 13.56 18.67
C SER A 343 -13.71 14.21 19.18
N VAL A 344 -14.09 15.41 18.70
CA VAL A 344 -15.30 16.14 19.14
C VAL A 344 -16.58 15.36 18.81
N PHE A 345 -16.65 14.71 17.65
CA PHE A 345 -17.76 13.82 17.30
C PHE A 345 -17.76 12.49 18.08
N LEU A 346 -16.61 12.08 18.63
CA LEU A 346 -16.46 10.89 19.47
C LEU A 346 -16.74 11.21 20.95
N THR A 347 -16.40 12.41 21.43
CA THR A 347 -16.69 12.88 22.80
C THR A 347 -18.18 13.09 23.02
N VAL A 348 -18.93 13.56 22.01
CA VAL A 348 -20.40 13.66 22.05
C VAL A 348 -21.08 12.29 22.26
N ARG A 349 -20.40 11.17 21.91
CA ARG A 349 -20.90 9.80 22.11
C ARG A 349 -20.35 9.10 23.36
N LEU A 350 -19.38 9.68 24.08
CA LEU A 350 -18.68 9.01 25.18
C LEU A 350 -19.13 9.55 26.53
N ARG A 351 -19.84 8.71 27.27
CA ARG A 351 -20.45 9.02 28.58
C ARG A 351 -19.45 9.28 29.71
N ARG A 352 -18.13 9.00 29.57
CA ARG A 352 -17.09 9.19 30.62
C ARG A 352 -15.69 9.49 30.06
N ARG A 353 -15.09 10.63 30.46
CA ARG A 353 -13.73 11.08 30.07
C ARG A 353 -12.59 10.18 30.59
N THR A 354 -12.83 9.44 31.67
CA THR A 354 -11.87 8.49 32.28
C THR A 354 -11.58 7.29 31.39
N GLU A 355 -12.57 6.81 30.64
CA GLU A 355 -12.41 5.67 29.73
C GLU A 355 -11.48 6.01 28.55
N LEU A 356 -11.50 7.28 28.11
CA LEU A 356 -10.62 7.75 27.05
C LEU A 356 -9.16 7.82 27.51
N LEU A 357 -8.89 8.41 28.69
CA LEU A 357 -7.53 8.41 29.25
C LEU A 357 -7.03 6.98 29.49
N LYS A 358 -7.87 6.10 30.06
CA LYS A 358 -7.50 4.70 30.31
C LYS A 358 -7.15 3.96 29.01
N ALA A 359 -7.90 4.19 27.94
CA ALA A 359 -7.62 3.59 26.64
C ALA A 359 -6.36 4.18 25.97
N LEU A 360 -6.10 5.49 26.12
CA LEU A 360 -4.86 6.12 25.65
C LEU A 360 -3.64 5.52 26.36
N LEU A 361 -3.67 5.48 27.70
CA LEU A 361 -2.60 4.91 28.51
C LEU A 361 -2.40 3.42 28.19
N SER A 362 -3.48 2.64 28.16
CA SER A 362 -3.40 1.20 27.85
C SER A 362 -2.82 0.92 26.47
N THR A 363 -3.24 1.68 25.44
CA THR A 363 -2.71 1.51 24.08
C THR A 363 -1.25 1.96 23.98
N GLY A 364 -0.90 3.05 24.66
CA GLY A 364 0.46 3.57 24.71
C GLY A 364 1.43 2.61 25.40
N PHE A 365 1.07 2.10 26.58
CA PHE A 365 1.87 1.11 27.29
C PHE A 365 2.00 -0.20 26.52
N LEU A 366 0.97 -0.63 25.80
CA LEU A 366 1.05 -1.82 24.93
C LEU A 366 2.09 -1.64 23.80
N TRP A 367 2.18 -0.45 23.22
CA TRP A 367 3.18 -0.12 22.20
C TRP A 367 4.59 -0.13 22.78
N ILE A 368 4.77 0.48 23.95
CA ILE A 368 6.05 0.48 24.67
C ILE A 368 6.46 -0.95 25.02
N PHE A 369 5.52 -1.78 25.48
CA PHE A 369 5.76 -3.19 25.74
C PHE A 369 6.22 -3.96 24.50
N LEU A 370 5.56 -3.76 23.34
CA LEU A 370 5.99 -4.38 22.07
C LEU A 370 7.41 -3.96 21.70
N TYR A 371 7.74 -2.67 21.85
CA TYR A 371 9.10 -2.18 21.63
C TYR A 371 10.10 -2.90 22.56
N GLY A 372 9.77 -3.06 23.84
CA GLY A 372 10.58 -3.83 24.79
C GLY A 372 10.81 -5.28 24.38
N CYS A 373 9.78 -5.97 23.89
CA CYS A 373 9.93 -7.34 23.38
C CYS A 373 10.89 -7.41 22.20
N LEU A 374 10.78 -6.49 21.24
CA LEU A 374 11.69 -6.42 20.09
C LEU A 374 13.12 -6.08 20.51
N LEU A 375 13.27 -5.20 21.50
CA LEU A 375 14.55 -4.81 22.06
C LEU A 375 15.21 -5.98 22.83
N ALA A 376 14.43 -6.79 23.54
CA ALA A 376 14.92 -8.02 24.16
C ALA A 376 15.38 -9.05 23.12
N LEU A 377 14.66 -9.19 22.01
CA LEU A 377 15.09 -10.03 20.88
C LEU A 377 16.42 -9.53 20.29
N ALA A 378 16.56 -8.21 20.09
CA ALA A 378 17.80 -7.58 19.63
C ALA A 378 18.98 -7.76 20.59
N ALA A 379 18.70 -7.83 21.89
CA ALA A 379 19.70 -8.10 22.92
C ALA A 379 20.17 -9.57 22.95
N VAL A 380 19.26 -10.51 22.64
CA VAL A 380 19.51 -11.97 22.79
C VAL A 380 19.99 -12.64 21.51
N ILE A 381 19.46 -12.26 20.34
CA ILE A 381 19.73 -12.96 19.06
C ILE A 381 21.23 -12.91 18.69
N PRO A 382 21.92 -11.76 18.72
CA PRO A 382 23.30 -11.69 18.24
C PRO A 382 24.30 -12.51 19.07
N PRO A 383 24.26 -12.53 20.42
CA PRO A 383 25.06 -13.45 21.23
C PRO A 383 24.75 -14.92 20.96
N LEU A 384 23.46 -15.26 20.79
CA LEU A 384 23.01 -16.64 20.54
C LEU A 384 23.53 -17.18 19.20
N LEU A 385 23.58 -16.34 18.16
CA LEU A 385 24.13 -16.69 16.85
C LEU A 385 25.63 -17.02 16.90
N GLN A 386 26.36 -16.51 17.89
CA GLN A 386 27.78 -16.78 18.10
C GLN A 386 28.04 -17.90 19.12
N GLY A 387 26.99 -18.54 19.64
CA GLY A 387 27.12 -19.65 20.60
C GLY A 387 27.32 -19.22 22.06
N PHE A 388 27.16 -17.94 22.39
CA PHE A 388 27.25 -17.46 23.78
C PHE A 388 25.92 -17.66 24.52
N SER A 389 25.99 -17.98 25.82
CA SER A 389 24.80 -18.00 26.70
C SER A 389 24.49 -16.58 27.21
N PRO A 390 23.38 -15.94 26.77
CA PRO A 390 23.02 -14.61 27.22
C PRO A 390 22.62 -14.62 28.70
N ASP A 391 23.08 -13.64 29.48
CA ASP A 391 22.61 -13.44 30.85
C ASP A 391 21.18 -12.89 30.83
N MET A 392 20.21 -13.78 31.00
CA MET A 392 18.79 -13.46 30.98
C MET A 392 18.39 -12.52 32.13
N GLY A 393 19.07 -12.58 33.28
CA GLY A 393 18.78 -11.73 34.42
C GLY A 393 19.19 -10.29 34.15
N LEU A 394 20.42 -10.10 33.67
CA LEU A 394 20.93 -8.79 33.30
C LEU A 394 20.14 -8.20 32.11
N THR A 395 19.87 -9.00 31.08
CA THR A 395 19.09 -8.58 29.91
C THR A 395 17.70 -8.09 30.31
N ALA A 396 17.00 -8.84 31.17
CA ALA A 396 15.69 -8.46 31.66
C ALA A 396 15.74 -7.16 32.49
N ALA A 397 16.76 -6.98 33.32
CA ALA A 397 16.94 -5.76 34.12
C ALA A 397 17.18 -4.52 33.24
N VAL A 398 18.06 -4.63 32.23
CA VAL A 398 18.40 -3.52 31.33
C VAL A 398 17.22 -3.14 30.44
N VAL A 399 16.57 -4.13 29.80
CA VAL A 399 15.38 -3.88 28.98
C VAL A 399 14.22 -3.35 29.83
N GLY A 400 14.03 -3.90 31.04
CA GLY A 400 13.01 -3.42 31.98
C GLY A 400 13.22 -1.96 32.38
N LEU A 401 14.45 -1.57 32.69
CA LEU A 401 14.78 -0.18 33.01
C LEU A 401 14.58 0.74 31.80
N LYS A 402 14.91 0.28 30.59
CA LYS A 402 14.68 1.02 29.34
C LYS A 402 13.19 1.25 29.08
N LEU A 403 12.37 0.23 29.28
CA LEU A 403 10.91 0.35 29.15
C LEU A 403 10.33 1.36 30.13
N LEU A 404 10.85 1.37 31.37
CA LEU A 404 10.40 2.29 32.41
C LEU A 404 10.77 3.75 32.10
N ASP A 405 11.98 3.99 31.56
CA ASP A 405 12.44 5.31 31.11
C ASP A 405 11.57 5.84 29.96
N ILE A 406 11.33 5.02 28.93
CA ILE A 406 10.47 5.40 27.79
C ILE A 406 9.02 5.60 28.22
N ALA A 407 8.51 4.79 29.16
CA ALA A 407 7.20 4.99 29.77
C ALA A 407 7.09 6.32 30.50
N PHE A 408 8.11 6.69 31.28
CA PHE A 408 8.19 7.98 31.94
C PHE A 408 8.18 9.15 30.93
N GLN A 409 8.97 9.05 29.86
CA GLN A 409 9.02 10.07 28.81
C GLN A 409 7.69 10.19 28.06
N PHE A 410 7.01 9.08 27.77
CA PHE A 410 5.67 9.09 27.20
C PHE A 410 4.66 9.82 28.11
N LEU A 411 4.73 9.60 29.42
CA LEU A 411 3.88 10.30 30.39
C LEU A 411 4.16 11.80 30.45
N ILE A 412 5.41 12.23 30.27
CA ILE A 412 5.75 13.66 30.12
C ILE A 412 5.10 14.23 28.86
N ILE A 413 5.26 13.58 27.71
CA ILE A 413 4.67 14.04 26.44
C ILE A 413 3.15 14.19 26.59
N LEU A 414 2.49 13.19 27.17
CA LEU A 414 1.05 13.22 27.40
C LEU A 414 0.64 14.32 28.39
N SER A 415 1.43 14.56 29.44
CA SER A 415 1.17 15.60 30.42
C SER A 415 1.31 17.00 29.84
N VAL A 416 2.37 17.24 29.06
CA VAL A 416 2.60 18.52 28.36
C VAL A 416 1.52 18.74 27.30
N LEU A 417 1.11 17.69 26.57
CA LEU A 417 -0.02 17.75 25.65
C LEU A 417 -1.31 18.18 26.36
N CYS A 418 -1.59 17.65 27.55
CA CYS A 418 -2.75 18.06 28.35
C CYS A 418 -2.72 19.55 28.74
N VAL A 419 -1.53 20.14 28.91
CA VAL A 419 -1.40 21.56 29.30
C VAL A 419 -1.42 22.48 28.09
N THR A 420 -0.66 22.15 27.06
CA THR A 420 -0.37 23.06 25.93
C THR A 420 -1.24 22.81 24.70
N GLY A 421 -1.90 21.65 24.61
CA GLY A 421 -2.62 21.22 23.41
C GLY A 421 -1.70 20.81 22.25
N GLN A 422 -0.39 20.94 22.39
CA GLN A 422 0.58 20.68 21.33
C GLN A 422 1.52 19.52 21.71
N VAL A 423 1.57 18.50 20.85
CA VAL A 423 2.47 17.35 21.05
C VAL A 423 3.94 17.73 20.86
N THR A 424 4.21 18.71 19.98
CA THR A 424 5.55 19.24 19.72
C THR A 424 6.21 19.76 20.98
N ALA A 425 5.47 20.51 21.82
CA ALA A 425 5.96 20.98 23.12
C ALA A 425 6.38 19.83 24.05
N GLY A 426 5.65 18.70 24.01
CA GLY A 426 6.00 17.49 24.77
C GLY A 426 7.33 16.87 24.31
N PHE A 427 7.55 16.75 23.01
CA PHE A 427 8.84 16.28 22.47
C PHE A 427 9.97 17.25 22.78
N SER A 428 9.76 18.56 22.68
CA SER A 428 10.76 19.56 23.06
C SER A 428 11.14 19.45 24.54
N ALA A 429 10.17 19.20 25.42
CA ALA A 429 10.44 19.00 26.86
C ALA A 429 11.28 17.75 27.13
N VAL A 430 10.96 16.63 26.49
CA VAL A 430 11.75 15.39 26.60
C VAL A 430 13.16 15.57 26.03
N LEU A 431 13.30 16.23 24.89
CA LEU A 431 14.60 16.52 24.28
C LEU A 431 15.46 17.40 25.19
N LEU A 432 14.88 18.47 25.76
CA LEU A 432 15.57 19.34 26.70
C LEU A 432 16.00 18.58 27.97
N LEU A 433 15.18 17.65 28.45
CA LEU A 433 15.53 16.79 29.59
C LEU A 433 16.72 15.86 29.29
N HIS A 434 16.88 15.38 28.05
CA HIS A 434 18.08 14.66 27.63
C HIS A 434 19.31 15.56 27.52
N PHE A 435 19.16 16.81 27.08
CA PHE A 435 20.27 17.77 27.05
C PHE A 435 20.80 18.14 28.44
N LEU A 436 19.95 18.10 29.48
CA LEU A 436 20.40 18.30 30.86
C LEU A 436 21.43 17.26 31.30
N CYS A 437 21.51 16.11 30.63
CA CYS A 437 22.48 15.07 30.93
C CYS A 437 23.94 15.48 30.64
N LEU A 438 24.15 16.57 29.90
CA LEU A 438 25.47 17.18 29.73
C LEU A 438 26.00 17.78 31.03
N LEU A 439 25.10 18.14 31.95
CA LEU A 439 25.47 18.63 33.26
C LEU A 439 25.98 17.46 34.13
N PRO A 440 26.90 17.72 35.08
CA PRO A 440 27.43 16.71 36.00
C PRO A 440 26.41 16.37 37.12
N ILE A 441 25.15 16.15 36.76
CA ILE A 441 24.06 15.80 37.68
C ILE A 441 23.63 14.37 37.36
N SER A 442 24.03 13.42 38.21
CA SER A 442 23.80 12.00 37.98
C SER A 442 22.31 11.60 38.02
N TRP A 443 21.50 12.26 38.85
CA TRP A 443 20.12 11.87 39.17
C TRP A 443 19.04 12.37 38.18
N LEU A 444 19.43 12.87 37.01
CA LEU A 444 18.49 13.39 36.02
C LEU A 444 17.69 12.26 35.35
N PRO A 445 16.34 12.29 35.39
CA PRO A 445 15.50 11.13 35.09
C PRO A 445 15.46 10.69 33.61
N ALA A 446 15.68 11.58 32.63
CA ALA A 446 15.72 11.14 31.24
C ALA A 446 17.07 10.49 30.89
N GLY A 447 17.00 9.30 30.30
CA GLY A 447 18.19 8.56 29.88
C GLY A 447 18.93 7.90 31.04
N ILE A 448 18.33 7.77 32.23
CA ILE A 448 18.91 6.99 33.34
C ILE A 448 19.07 5.51 32.94
N SER A 449 18.27 5.03 31.98
CA SER A 449 18.41 3.68 31.43
C SER A 449 19.73 3.41 30.70
N SER A 450 20.54 4.45 30.44
CA SER A 450 21.86 4.34 29.81
C SER A 450 22.84 3.57 30.72
N LEU A 451 23.43 2.50 30.22
CA LEU A 451 24.38 1.70 30.99
C LEU A 451 25.63 2.50 31.41
N ALA A 452 26.02 3.51 30.63
CA ALA A 452 27.11 4.43 30.99
C ALA A 452 26.88 5.20 32.32
N ARG A 453 25.64 5.26 32.82
CA ARG A 453 25.30 5.93 34.09
C ARG A 453 25.08 4.97 35.25
N LEU A 454 24.81 3.70 34.95
CA LEU A 454 24.54 2.69 35.95
C LEU A 454 25.83 2.14 36.53
N LYS A 455 25.80 1.81 37.81
CA LYS A 455 26.92 1.18 38.52
C LYS A 455 26.90 -0.32 38.25
N LEU A 456 27.42 -0.74 37.10
CA LEU A 456 27.76 -2.15 36.81
C LEU A 456 29.28 -2.38 36.91
N PRO A 457 29.74 -3.62 37.15
CA PRO A 457 31.18 -3.93 37.26
C PRO A 457 31.99 -3.51 36.04
N GLN A 458 31.37 -3.51 34.85
CA GLN A 458 32.00 -3.16 33.57
C GLN A 458 31.86 -1.67 33.19
N THR A 459 31.16 -0.86 34.00
CA THR A 459 30.82 0.53 33.67
C THR A 459 31.18 1.49 34.81
N GLY A 460 31.81 2.63 34.52
CA GLY A 460 32.16 3.66 35.52
C GLY A 460 31.00 4.48 36.09
N GLY A 461 29.75 4.00 35.98
CA GLY A 461 28.56 4.73 36.38
C GLY A 461 28.35 4.82 37.90
N THR A 462 27.60 5.82 38.33
CA THR A 462 27.45 6.16 39.75
C THR A 462 26.17 5.62 40.38
N ILE A 463 25.12 5.32 39.59
CA ILE A 463 23.78 5.03 40.10
C ILE A 463 23.49 3.52 40.11
N PRO A 464 23.08 2.92 41.25
CA PRO A 464 22.64 1.54 41.25
C PRO A 464 21.32 1.37 40.47
N ALA A 465 21.23 0.32 39.64
CA ALA A 465 20.07 0.07 38.78
C ALA A 465 18.73 0.00 39.54
N ALA A 466 18.75 -0.53 40.78
CA ALA A 466 17.57 -0.55 41.63
C ALA A 466 17.07 0.86 42.01
N ALA A 467 17.98 1.79 42.35
CA ALA A 467 17.61 3.17 42.68
C ALA A 467 17.08 3.92 41.46
N ALA A 468 17.69 3.69 40.30
CA ALA A 468 17.19 4.19 39.02
C ALA A 468 15.77 3.74 38.72
N ALA A 469 15.48 2.45 38.91
CA ALA A 469 14.14 1.89 38.71
C ALA A 469 13.12 2.48 39.68
N VAL A 470 13.47 2.61 40.97
CA VAL A 470 12.60 3.20 41.99
C VAL A 470 12.28 4.66 41.66
N LEU A 471 13.28 5.44 41.26
CA LEU A 471 13.09 6.85 40.88
C LEU A 471 12.14 7.00 39.69
N LEU A 472 12.37 6.25 38.61
CA LEU A 472 11.52 6.29 37.41
C LEU A 472 10.09 5.81 37.70
N ALA A 473 9.93 4.78 38.53
CA ALA A 473 8.62 4.28 38.94
C ALA A 473 7.86 5.30 39.78
N ALA A 474 8.52 5.93 40.76
CA ALA A 474 7.92 6.95 41.60
C ALA A 474 7.46 8.18 40.79
N LEU A 475 8.32 8.68 39.89
CA LEU A 475 7.98 9.81 39.02
C LEU A 475 6.85 9.47 38.04
N SER A 476 6.87 8.26 37.46
CA SER A 476 5.79 7.77 36.59
C SER A 476 4.46 7.67 37.33
N LEU A 477 4.46 7.20 38.58
CA LEU A 477 3.26 7.13 39.42
C LEU A 477 2.67 8.52 39.68
N VAL A 478 3.53 9.51 40.00
CA VAL A 478 3.11 10.91 40.20
C VAL A 478 2.47 11.48 38.92
N LEU A 479 3.06 11.23 37.75
CA LEU A 479 2.50 11.68 36.47
C LEU A 479 1.16 11.00 36.15
N ILE A 480 1.03 9.69 36.37
CA ILE A 480 -0.24 8.98 36.19
C ILE A 480 -1.32 9.53 37.12
N LEU A 481 -0.97 9.78 38.40
CA LEU A 481 -1.90 10.36 39.38
C LEU A 481 -2.34 11.76 38.91
N TRP A 482 -1.40 12.62 38.51
CA TRP A 482 -1.70 13.95 38.00
C TRP A 482 -2.57 13.90 36.74
N LEU A 483 -2.28 13.01 35.78
CA LEU A 483 -3.08 12.81 34.58
C LEU A 483 -4.51 12.40 34.91
N SER A 484 -4.68 11.49 35.87
CA SER A 484 -6.01 11.00 36.29
C SER A 484 -6.85 12.06 37.00
N ILE A 485 -6.23 12.94 37.80
CA ILE A 485 -6.94 13.97 38.56
C ILE A 485 -7.17 15.24 37.73
N ARG A 486 -6.11 15.77 37.10
CA ARG A 486 -6.10 17.08 36.44
C ARG A 486 -6.00 16.98 34.91
N GLY A 487 -5.24 16.02 34.38
CA GLY A 487 -5.05 15.85 32.93
C GLY A 487 -6.37 15.62 32.19
N ILE A 488 -7.26 14.78 32.74
CA ILE A 488 -8.60 14.52 32.18
C ILE A 488 -9.44 15.80 32.01
N ARG A 489 -9.31 16.76 32.92
CA ARG A 489 -10.06 18.03 32.85
C ARG A 489 -9.48 18.95 31.78
N ARG A 490 -8.16 19.01 31.64
CA ARG A 490 -7.48 19.94 30.73
C ARG A 490 -7.46 19.47 29.28
N LEU A 491 -7.43 18.16 29.02
CA LEU A 491 -7.45 17.58 27.66
C LEU A 491 -8.66 18.05 26.81
N PHE A 492 -9.74 18.51 27.44
CA PHE A 492 -10.99 18.89 26.79
C PHE A 492 -11.42 20.34 27.04
N ASN A 493 -10.66 21.13 27.80
CA ASN A 493 -11.04 22.51 28.12
C ASN A 493 -10.43 23.55 27.15
N HIS A 494 -9.60 23.12 26.19
CA HIS A 494 -9.00 24.02 25.19
C HIS A 494 -9.98 24.52 24.12
N GLU A 495 -11.23 24.02 24.08
CA GLU A 495 -12.30 24.53 23.21
C GLU A 495 -13.29 25.48 23.94
N GLY A 496 -12.99 25.89 25.18
CA GLY A 496 -13.85 26.77 25.98
C GLY A 496 -13.41 28.25 26.04
N GLY A 497 -12.70 28.74 25.02
CA GLY A 497 -12.07 30.07 25.01
C GLY A 497 -12.39 30.91 23.78
N ASN A 498 -13.66 31.29 23.65
CA ASN A 498 -14.20 32.53 23.07
C ASN A 498 -15.61 32.23 22.53
N ILE A 499 -16.60 32.52 23.37
CA ILE A 499 -17.97 32.86 22.92
C ILE A 499 -17.90 34.21 22.22
#